data_AF-A0A2D6D794-F1
#
_entry.id   AF-A0A2D6D794-F1
#
_cell.length_a   1.000
_cell.length_b   1.000
_cell.length_c   1.000
_cell.angle_alpha   90.00
_cell.angle_beta   90.00
_cell.angle_gamma   90.00
#
_symmetry.space_group_name_H-M   'P 1'
#
loop_
_entity.id
_entity.type
_entity.pdbx_description
1 polymer ?
#
loop_
_entity_poly.entity_id
_entity_poly.type
_entity_poly.pdbx_seq_one_letter_code
_entity_poly.pdbx_strand_id
1 'polypeptide(L)' 'MGIPISIFYFIYLIFVLIFLAFTFFNVYHLVRFGFLTIGNIVIVCFYIAISFLILVISWGYIGQIDWTATIPIIPTLNF' A
#
# COMPACT_ATOMS: atom_id res chain seq x y z
N MET A 1 -25.02 -11.26 13.27
CA MET A 1 -24.07 -11.69 12.22
C MET A 1 -23.59 -10.46 11.47
N GLY A 2 -22.29 -10.34 11.24
CA GLY A 2 -21.67 -9.16 10.64
C GLY A 2 -20.53 -9.56 9.71
N ILE A 3 -20.23 -8.69 8.74
CA ILE A 3 -19.10 -8.87 7.83
C ILE A 3 -17.87 -8.25 8.50
N PRO A 4 -16.78 -9.00 8.74
CA PRO A 4 -15.57 -8.42 9.32
C PRO A 4 -14.93 -7.44 8.35
N ILE A 5 -14.56 -6.26 8.83
CA ILE A 5 -13.93 -5.23 7.98
C ILE A 5 -12.50 -5.60 7.57
N SER A 6 -11.90 -6.61 8.20
CA SER A 6 -10.58 -7.14 7.87
C SER A 6 -10.46 -7.63 6.41
N ILE A 7 -11.56 -7.94 5.72
CA ILE A 7 -11.54 -8.26 4.29
C ILE A 7 -10.93 -7.11 3.48
N PHE A 8 -11.28 -5.85 3.79
CA PHE A 8 -10.72 -4.68 3.11
C PHE A 8 -9.23 -4.52 3.38
N TYR A 9 -8.78 -4.86 4.59
CA TYR A 9 -7.36 -4.85 4.94
C TYR A 9 -6.56 -5.87 4.11
N PHE A 10 -7.04 -7.10 3.98
CA PHE A 10 -6.37 -8.10 3.14
C PHE A 10 -6.32 -7.71 1.67
N ILE A 11 -7.41 -7.14 1.14
CA ILE A 11 -7.43 -6.61 -0.24
C ILE A 11 -6.38 -5.50 -0.39
N TYR A 12 -6.32 -4.56 0.54
CA TYR A 12 -5.31 -3.51 0.56
C TYR A 12 -3.89 -4.09 0.59
N LEU A 13 -3.61 -5.09 1.43
CA LEU A 13 -2.29 -5.72 1.51
C LEU A 13 -1.88 -6.41 0.20
N ILE A 14 -2.83 -7.02 -0.52
CA ILE A 14 -2.57 -7.58 -1.85
C ILE A 14 -2.12 -6.48 -2.81
N PHE A 15 -2.80 -5.33 -2.82
CA PHE A 15 -2.40 -4.19 -3.65
C PHE A 15 -1.02 -3.64 -3.27
N VAL A 16 -0.71 -3.55 -1.97
CA VAL A 16 0.64 -3.16 -1.50
C VAL A 16 1.69 -4.16 -1.97
N LEU A 17 1.42 -5.46 -1.90
CA LEU A 17 2.35 -6.49 -2.36
C LEU A 17 2.61 -6.39 -3.87
N ILE A 18 1.54 -6.22 -4.65
CA ILE A 18 1.64 -6.02 -6.11
C ILE A 18 2.46 -4.76 -6.38
N PHE A 19 2.15 -3.65 -5.73
CA PHE A 19 2.90 -2.40 -5.85
C PHE A 19 4.40 -2.62 -5.57
N LEU A 20 4.75 -3.25 -4.46
CA LEU A 20 6.15 -3.54 -4.11
C LEU A 20 6.84 -4.42 -5.15
N ALA A 21 6.16 -5.47 -5.64
CA ALA A 21 6.71 -6.34 -6.68
C ALA A 21 7.00 -5.55 -7.97
N PHE A 22 6.07 -4.70 -8.41
CA PHE A 22 6.27 -3.82 -9.56
C PHE A 22 7.34 -2.76 -9.33
N THR A 23 7.42 -2.18 -8.13
CA THR A 23 8.49 -1.24 -7.76
C THR A 23 9.86 -1.91 -7.87
N PHE A 24 10.04 -3.10 -7.28
CA PHE A 24 11.32 -3.82 -7.39
C PHE A 24 11.64 -4.19 -8.83
N PHE A 25 10.65 -4.67 -9.60
CA PHE A 25 10.82 -4.99 -11.01
C PHE A 25 11.27 -3.76 -11.82
N ASN A 26 10.60 -2.61 -11.64
CA ASN A 26 10.91 -1.39 -12.37
C ASN A 26 12.29 -0.83 -12.01
N VAL A 27 12.64 -0.82 -10.72
CA VAL A 27 13.97 -0.38 -10.27
C VAL A 27 15.04 -1.31 -10.83
N TYR A 28 14.86 -2.63 -10.75
CA TYR A 28 15.76 -3.60 -11.37
C TYR A 28 15.90 -3.38 -12.87
N HIS A 29 14.78 -3.22 -13.58
CA HIS A 29 14.78 -3.04 -15.03
C HIS A 29 15.51 -1.76 -15.43
N LEU A 30 15.27 -0.67 -14.71
CA LEU A 30 15.95 0.59 -14.96
C LEU A 30 17.45 0.52 -14.67
N VAL A 31 17.86 -0.14 -13.60
CA VAL A 31 19.29 -0.30 -13.26
C VAL A 31 19.99 -1.21 -14.27
N ARG A 32 19.32 -2.27 -14.74
CA ARG A 32 19.93 -3.28 -15.62
C ARG A 32 19.91 -2.91 -17.10
N PHE A 33 18.81 -2.32 -17.57
CA PHE A 33 18.55 -2.08 -19.00
C PHE A 33 18.38 -0.60 -19.33
N GLY A 34 18.19 0.26 -18.32
CA GLY A 34 18.08 1.70 -18.51
C GLY A 34 19.44 2.39 -18.64
N PHE A 35 19.40 3.65 -19.09
CA PHE A 35 20.59 4.50 -19.10
C PHE A 35 20.86 5.03 -17.69
N LEU A 36 21.97 4.62 -17.08
CA LEU A 36 22.40 5.07 -15.76
C LEU A 36 23.03 6.48 -15.82
N THR A 37 22.26 7.47 -16.24
CA THR A 37 22.66 8.88 -16.15
C THR A 37 22.41 9.40 -14.73
N ILE A 38 23.14 10.43 -14.32
CA ILE A 38 22.98 11.02 -12.99
C ILE A 38 21.55 11.52 -12.74
N GLY A 39 20.89 12.05 -13.79
CA GLY A 39 19.49 12.46 -13.73
C GLY A 39 18.55 11.28 -13.45
N ASN A 40 18.76 10.14 -14.11
CA ASN A 40 17.95 8.94 -13.85
C ASN A 40 18.15 8.40 -12.44
N ILE A 41 19.39 8.41 -11.92
CA ILE A 41 19.67 7.99 -10.54
C ILE A 41 18.90 8.87 -9.55
N VAL A 42 18.97 10.20 -9.71
CA VAL A 42 18.26 11.15 -8.82
C VAL A 42 16.74 10.93 -8.87
N ILE A 43 16.17 10.77 -10.07
CA ILE A 43 14.72 10.55 -10.24
C ILE A 43 14.29 9.24 -9.57
N VAL A 44 15.07 8.16 -9.70
CA VAL A 44 14.77 6.87 -9.10
C VAL A 44 14.86 6.93 -7.58
N CYS A 45 15.89 7.58 -7.03
CA CYS A 45 16.01 7.80 -5.59
C CYS A 45 14.82 8.61 -5.06
N PHE A 46 14.41 9.66 -5.76
CA PHE A 46 13.24 10.46 -5.40
C PHE A 46 11.94 9.64 -5.43
N TYR A 47 11.73 8.84 -6.47
CA TYR A 47 10.60 7.92 -6.58
C TYR A 47 10.55 6.91 -5.43
N ILE A 48 11.68 6.29 -5.08
CA ILE A 48 11.76 5.33 -3.96
C ILE A 48 11.46 6.04 -2.63
N ALA A 49 12.02 7.24 -2.41
CA ALA A 49 11.79 8.02 -1.19
C ALA A 49 10.31 8.39 -1.02
N ILE A 50 9.65 8.87 -2.07
CA ILE A 50 8.21 9.17 -2.03
C ILE A 50 7.39 7.90 -1.81
N SER A 51 7.71 6.82 -2.52
CA SER A 51 7.01 5.54 -2.36
C SER A 51 7.08 5.04 -0.92
N PHE A 52 8.26 5.11 -0.31
CA PHE A 52 8.47 4.75 1.08
C PHE A 52 7.69 5.66 2.03
N LEU A 53 7.73 6.98 1.81
CA LEU A 53 6.96 7.95 2.60
C LEU A 53 5.46 7.66 2.56
N ILE A 54 4.91 7.37 1.36
CA ILE A 54 3.50 7.03 1.19
C ILE A 54 3.15 5.75 1.96
N LEU A 55 4.00 4.73 1.92
CA LEU A 55 3.79 3.48 2.68
C LEU A 55 3.80 3.73 4.19
N VAL A 56 4.72 4.57 4.70
CA VAL A 56 4.79 4.93 6.13
C VAL A 56 3.54 5.70 6.56
N ILE A 57 3.12 6.70 5.78
CA ILE A 57 1.90 7.47 6.06
C ILE A 57 0.68 6.53 6.04
N SER A 58 0.58 5.68 5.01
CA SER A 58 -0.51 4.72 4.87
C SER A 58 -0.56 3.74 6.05
N TRP A 59 0.58 3.21 6.48
CA TRP A 59 0.70 2.38 7.69
C TRP A 59 0.19 3.10 8.93
N GLY A 60 0.55 4.38 9.09
CA GLY A 60 0.09 5.21 10.20
C GLY A 60 -1.43 5.39 10.24
N TYR A 61 -2.09 5.55 9.09
CA TYR A 61 -3.55 5.66 9.02
C TYR A 61 -4.25 4.31 9.25
N ILE A 62 -3.82 3.24 8.58
CA ILE A 62 -4.50 1.94 8.67
C ILE A 62 -4.27 1.24 10.02
N GLY A 63 -3.16 1.55 10.71
CA GLY A 63 -2.87 1.01 12.03
C GLY A 63 -3.78 1.54 13.15
N GLN A 64 -4.51 2.64 12.88
CA GLN A 64 -5.49 3.21 13.82
C GLN A 64 -6.86 2.52 13.73
N ILE A 65 -7.08 1.68 12.72
CA ILE A 65 -8.35 1.01 12.48
C ILE A 65 -8.43 -0.28 13.30
N ASP A 66 -9.53 -0.47 14.02
CA ASP A 66 -9.85 -1.75 14.66
C ASP A 66 -10.35 -2.76 13.62
N TRP A 67 -9.44 -3.57 13.10
CA TRP A 67 -9.75 -4.60 12.09
C TRP A 67 -10.55 -5.79 12.63
N THR A 68 -10.77 -5.87 13.95
CA THR A 68 -11.65 -6.89 14.54
C THR A 68 -13.13 -6.51 14.45
N ALA A 69 -13.43 -5.25 14.12
CA ALA A 69 -14.78 -4.75 13.97
C ALA A 69 -15.55 -5.45 12.84
N THR A 70 -16.87 -5.51 13.01
CA THR A 70 -17.79 -6.11 12.03
C THR A 70 -18.88 -5.13 11.63
N ILE A 71 -19.19 -5.05 10.34
CA ILE A 71 -20.35 -4.33 9.83
C ILE A 71 -21.59 -5.20 10.04
N PRO A 72 -22.61 -4.75 10.81
CA PRO A 72 -23.83 -5.52 11.02
C PRO A 72 -24.61 -5.66 9.70
N ILE A 73 -25.06 -6.88 9.39
CA ILE A 73 -25.84 -7.16 8.16
C ILE A 73 -27.28 -6.61 8.27
N ILE A 74 -27.81 -6.54 9.49
CA ILE A 74 -29.12 -5.95 9.79
C ILE A 74 -28.83 -4.70 10.65
N PRO A 75 -29.25 -3.50 10.21
CA PRO A 75 -29.15 -2.31 11.03
C PRO A 75 -30.04 -2.49 12.27
N THR A 76 -29.45 -2.62 13.45
CA THR A 76 -30.20 -2.45 14.70
C THR A 76 -30.44 -0.96 14.88
N LEU A 77 -31.56 -0.46 14.37
CA LEU A 77 -32.05 0.88 14.69
C LEU A 77 -32.47 0.87 16.15
N ASN A 78 -31.58 1.34 17.02
CA ASN A 78 -31.92 1.62 18.41
C ASN A 78 -32.42 3.08 18.46
N PHE A 79 -33.74 3.25 18.60
CA PHE A 79 -34.35 4.53 19.00
C PHE A 79 -34.21 4.71 20.50
#